data_AF-A0A968H5C2-F1
#
_entry.id   AF-A0A968H5C2-F1
#
_cell.length_a   1.000
_cell.length_b   1.000
_cell.length_c   1.000
_cell.angle_alpha   90.00
_cell.angle_beta   90.00
_cell.angle_gamma   90.00
#
_symmetry.space_group_name_H-M   'P 1'
#
loop_
_entity.id
_entity.type
_entity.pdbx_description
1 polymer ?
#
loop_
_entity_poly.entity_id
_entity_poly.type
_entity_poly.pdbx_seq_one_letter_code
_entity_poly.pdbx_strand_id
1 'polypeptide(L)'
;MVDPAAGGTAMRREQLLLRGLAVGTAAAATGMMLRRWADRRAAEAFYTTELEASEPDWVGAGYGGLPIYWHASEWIEALFTTSLQAIREALPSDDLHPVRMPNGRGVVYIAGTRYGDITANGVEGVAALPYGEVWVAAAVTRRPAPPLLPLIAPASSGRAAGWFVLHLPVTTKVARDVGRGVWGYPKFMADMDFEDAITERSVRLAENGQTILSLTIHPAGRPSVGHDPTVLYSVLDGQLVEVAIPSYAIQQTRWGAAGGHLELGDHQVADELRRLDLSRRPFMTRLSISQRISMVRGRAIGPARPYLGYIGDERDLGRFVVHYPKAAPIDLYAPFASTAGPMRAVASATSPTPASPAAEEPELAGAAR
;
A
#
# COMPACT_ATOMS: atom_id res chain seq x y z
N MET A 1 20.47 49.16 -55.38
CA MET A 1 19.77 49.64 -54.17
C MET A 1 19.02 48.44 -53.61
N VAL A 2 19.54 47.85 -52.53
CA VAL A 2 18.92 46.73 -51.82
C VAL A 2 18.02 47.34 -50.75
N ASP A 3 16.74 46.95 -50.75
CA ASP A 3 15.70 47.44 -49.83
C ASP A 3 16.02 47.02 -48.37
N PRO A 4 16.25 47.97 -47.44
CA PRO A 4 16.61 47.66 -46.05
C PRO A 4 15.42 47.22 -45.19
N ALA A 5 14.19 47.20 -45.72
CA ALA A 5 12.99 46.90 -44.92
C ALA A 5 12.72 45.41 -44.68
N ALA A 6 13.36 44.49 -45.43
CA ALA A 6 13.13 43.05 -45.29
C ALA A 6 13.92 42.36 -44.16
N GLY A 7 14.98 42.99 -43.63
CA GLY A 7 15.84 42.40 -42.59
C GLY A 7 15.34 42.56 -41.15
N GLY A 8 14.57 43.63 -40.86
CA GLY A 8 14.16 43.98 -39.49
C GLY A 8 13.05 43.08 -38.91
N THR A 9 12.18 42.55 -39.77
CA THR A 9 11.05 41.68 -39.38
C THR A 9 11.48 40.24 -39.11
N ALA A 10 12.48 39.72 -39.84
CA ALA A 10 13.07 38.41 -39.58
C ALA A 10 13.85 38.40 -38.24
N MET A 11 14.69 39.42 -38.02
CA MET A 11 15.50 39.54 -36.80
C MET A 11 14.64 39.74 -35.54
N ARG A 12 13.51 40.47 -35.63
CA ARG A 12 12.54 40.59 -34.52
C ARG A 12 11.83 39.28 -34.20
N ARG A 13 11.45 38.48 -35.22
CA ARG A 13 10.82 37.16 -35.03
C ARG A 13 11.78 36.17 -34.37
N GLU A 14 13.04 36.16 -34.79
CA GLU A 14 14.08 35.28 -34.23
C GLU A 14 14.42 35.65 -32.77
N GLN A 15 14.52 36.93 -32.44
CA GLN A 15 14.70 37.39 -31.05
C GLN A 15 13.50 37.08 -30.15
N LEU A 16 12.27 37.14 -30.66
CA LEU A 16 11.07 36.75 -29.92
C LEU A 16 11.01 35.23 -29.69
N LEU A 17 11.39 34.42 -30.67
CA LEU A 17 11.51 32.97 -30.55
C LEU A 17 12.59 32.58 -29.54
N LEU A 18 13.77 33.21 -29.59
CA LEU A 18 14.86 32.97 -28.64
C LEU A 18 14.48 33.38 -27.21
N ARG A 19 13.79 34.51 -27.03
CA ARG A 19 13.25 34.92 -25.72
C ARG A 19 12.17 33.97 -25.22
N GLY A 20 11.25 33.52 -26.08
CA GLY A 20 10.25 32.51 -25.74
C GLY A 20 10.87 31.18 -25.33
N LEU A 21 11.92 30.74 -26.04
CA LEU A 21 12.69 29.54 -25.72
C LEU A 21 13.42 29.68 -24.37
N ALA A 22 14.06 30.83 -24.11
CA ALA A 22 14.77 31.12 -22.87
C ALA A 22 13.83 31.24 -21.65
N VAL A 23 12.65 31.84 -21.82
CA VAL A 23 11.63 31.88 -20.76
C VAL A 23 11.06 30.48 -20.50
N GLY A 24 10.84 29.69 -21.55
CA GLY A 24 10.40 28.29 -21.43
C GLY A 24 11.41 27.40 -20.72
N THR A 25 12.70 27.55 -21.00
CA THR A 25 13.77 26.79 -20.34
C THR A 25 13.98 27.22 -18.89
N ALA A 26 13.89 28.52 -18.59
CA ALA A 26 13.96 29.02 -17.22
C ALA A 26 12.79 28.50 -16.37
N ALA A 27 11.56 28.56 -16.88
CA ALA A 27 10.37 28.04 -16.19
C ALA A 27 10.47 26.53 -15.94
N ALA A 28 10.95 25.76 -16.93
CA ALA A 28 11.19 24.33 -16.78
C ALA A 28 12.28 24.02 -15.73
N ALA A 29 13.37 24.80 -15.72
CA ALA A 29 14.43 24.67 -14.73
C ALA A 29 13.95 24.98 -13.31
N THR A 30 13.19 26.07 -13.13
CA THR A 30 12.56 26.42 -11.85
C THR A 30 11.60 25.34 -11.38
N GLY A 31 10.75 24.81 -12.28
CA GLY A 31 9.85 23.71 -11.95
C GLY A 31 10.59 22.44 -11.51
N MET A 32 11.70 22.10 -12.17
CA MET A 32 12.54 20.96 -11.80
C MET A 32 13.22 21.17 -10.43
N MET A 33 13.71 22.38 -10.16
CA MET A 33 14.31 22.72 -8.86
C MET A 33 13.29 22.64 -7.72
N LEU A 34 12.10 23.21 -7.91
CA LEU A 34 11.00 23.12 -6.94
C LEU A 34 10.59 21.68 -6.67
N ARG A 35 10.50 20.85 -7.71
CA ARG A 35 10.19 19.43 -7.55
C ARG A 35 11.28 18.69 -6.78
N ARG A 36 12.56 18.87 -7.12
CA ARG A 36 13.67 18.26 -6.39
C ARG A 36 13.71 18.67 -4.91
N TRP A 37 13.42 19.93 -4.63
CA TRP A 37 13.31 20.43 -3.27
C TRP A 37 12.15 19.79 -2.51
N ALA A 38 10.98 19.65 -3.14
CA ALA A 38 9.82 18.97 -2.55
C ALA A 38 10.10 17.48 -2.30
N ASP A 39 10.69 16.79 -3.27
CA ASP A 39 11.09 15.38 -3.16
C ASP A 39 12.05 15.16 -1.98
N ARG A 40 13.02 16.08 -1.79
CA ARG A 40 13.96 16.05 -0.67
C ARG A 40 13.26 16.30 0.67
N ARG A 41 12.40 17.32 0.74
CA ARG A 41 11.64 17.60 1.98
C ARG A 41 10.72 16.45 2.36
N ALA A 42 10.07 15.80 1.40
CA ALA A 42 9.25 14.62 1.67
C ALA A 42 10.08 13.46 2.22
N ALA A 43 11.29 13.25 1.69
CA ALA A 43 12.21 12.24 2.21
C ALA A 43 12.64 12.53 3.66
N GLU A 44 13.00 13.78 3.96
CA GLU A 44 13.38 14.23 5.32
C GLU A 44 12.19 14.15 6.29
N ALA A 45 10.98 14.39 5.81
CA ALA A 45 9.75 14.41 6.62
C ALA A 45 9.22 13.01 6.98
N PHE A 46 9.50 11.97 6.19
CA PHE A 46 8.84 10.66 6.34
C PHE A 46 9.01 10.03 7.74
N TYR A 47 10.21 10.08 8.31
CA TYR A 47 10.49 9.53 9.65
C TYR A 47 10.44 10.57 10.77
N THR A 48 10.35 11.86 10.43
CA THR A 48 10.36 12.96 11.41
C THR A 48 8.97 13.51 11.71
N THR A 49 7.98 13.20 10.86
CA THR A 49 6.58 13.53 11.13
C THR A 49 6.08 12.70 12.31
N GLU A 50 5.63 13.38 13.36
CA GLU A 50 5.00 12.71 14.50
C GLU A 50 3.71 12.02 14.07
N LEU A 51 3.63 10.72 14.35
CA LEU A 51 2.46 9.89 14.13
C LEU A 51 1.91 9.48 15.50
N GLU A 52 0.59 9.43 15.61
CA GLU A 52 -0.06 9.01 16.86
C GLU A 52 0.32 7.55 17.16
N ALA A 53 0.95 7.37 18.32
CA ALA A 53 1.43 6.09 18.77
C ALA A 53 0.39 5.39 19.65
N SER A 54 0.35 4.06 19.56
CA SER A 54 -0.36 3.20 20.50
C SER A 54 0.57 2.10 20.98
N GLU A 55 0.37 1.68 22.23
CA GLU A 55 1.08 0.53 22.78
C GLU A 55 0.81 -0.74 21.97
N PRO A 56 1.75 -1.71 21.94
CA PRO A 56 1.53 -2.99 21.31
C PRO A 56 0.47 -3.81 22.05
N ASP A 57 -0.61 -4.15 21.33
CA ASP A 57 -1.62 -5.11 21.77
C ASP A 57 -1.63 -6.35 20.87
N TRP A 58 -1.93 -7.52 21.43
CA TRP A 58 -2.10 -8.74 20.63
C TRP A 58 -3.50 -8.82 20.02
N VAL A 59 -3.56 -8.89 18.69
CA VAL A 59 -4.76 -9.03 17.88
C VAL A 59 -4.73 -10.39 17.18
N GLY A 60 -5.51 -11.34 17.70
CA GLY A 60 -5.46 -12.73 17.24
C GLY A 60 -4.08 -13.34 17.47
N ALA A 61 -3.41 -13.81 16.41
CA ALA A 61 -2.04 -14.31 16.48
C ALA A 61 -0.95 -13.25 16.22
N GLY A 62 -1.30 -11.97 16.02
CA GLY A 62 -0.36 -10.89 15.69
C GLY A 62 -0.38 -9.70 16.65
N TYR A 63 0.47 -8.70 16.42
CA TYR A 63 0.63 -7.50 17.27
C TYR A 63 0.08 -6.23 16.59
N GLY A 64 -0.36 -5.24 17.36
CA GLY A 64 -1.03 -4.04 16.87
C GLY A 64 -0.39 -2.72 17.30
N GLY A 65 0.87 -2.69 17.74
CA GLY A 65 1.56 -1.44 18.10
C GLY A 65 1.66 -0.50 16.90
N LEU A 66 1.17 0.73 17.03
CA LEU A 66 1.13 1.72 15.95
C LEU A 66 2.01 2.93 16.29
N PRO A 67 2.62 3.60 15.30
CA PRO A 67 2.61 3.26 13.88
C PRO A 67 3.37 1.96 13.55
N ILE A 68 2.94 1.30 12.47
CA ILE A 68 3.71 0.22 11.82
C ILE A 68 4.42 0.83 10.61
N TYR A 69 5.71 0.53 10.47
CA TYR A 69 6.53 0.97 9.34
C TYR A 69 6.95 -0.22 8.49
N TRP A 70 6.79 -0.08 7.18
CA TRP A 70 7.40 -0.96 6.18
C TRP A 70 8.55 -0.18 5.53
N HIS A 71 9.77 -0.53 5.89
CA HIS A 71 10.97 0.21 5.49
C HIS A 71 11.50 -0.20 4.11
N ALA A 72 11.23 -1.44 3.72
CA ALA A 72 11.62 -2.03 2.45
C ALA A 72 10.44 -2.81 1.88
N SER A 73 9.88 -2.27 0.80
CA SER A 73 8.84 -2.94 0.03
C SER A 73 9.09 -2.78 -1.46
N GLU A 74 8.79 -3.85 -2.18
CA GLU A 74 8.66 -3.84 -3.63
C GLU A 74 7.20 -3.95 -4.01
N TRP A 75 6.80 -3.24 -5.05
CA TRP A 75 5.40 -3.08 -5.40
C TRP A 75 5.21 -3.04 -6.91
N ILE A 76 4.33 -3.91 -7.41
CA ILE A 76 3.85 -3.89 -8.78
C ILE A 76 2.36 -3.62 -8.77
N GLU A 77 1.89 -2.72 -9.60
CA GLU A 77 0.49 -2.29 -9.65
C GLU A 77 0.02 -2.16 -11.09
N ALA A 78 -1.26 -2.48 -11.29
CA ALA A 78 -1.95 -2.31 -12.54
C ALA A 78 -3.37 -1.78 -12.28
N LEU A 79 -3.76 -0.74 -13.01
CA LEU A 79 -5.10 -0.16 -12.94
C LEU A 79 -5.92 -0.59 -14.15
N PHE A 80 -7.10 -1.12 -13.87
CA PHE A 80 -8.04 -1.66 -14.85
C PHE A 80 -9.32 -0.83 -14.85
N THR A 81 -9.96 -0.76 -16.02
CA THR A 81 -11.34 -0.26 -16.08
C THR A 81 -12.31 -1.38 -15.71
N THR A 82 -13.43 -1.03 -15.09
CA THR A 82 -14.38 -2.01 -14.53
C THR A 82 -15.82 -1.52 -14.66
N SER A 83 -16.80 -2.40 -14.51
CA SER A 83 -18.21 -2.01 -14.42
C SER A 83 -18.41 -1.03 -13.27
N LEU A 84 -18.89 0.18 -13.58
CA LEU A 84 -19.21 1.18 -12.57
C LEU A 84 -20.32 0.69 -11.64
N GLN A 85 -21.29 -0.04 -12.19
CA GLN A 85 -22.42 -0.60 -11.44
C GLN A 85 -21.96 -1.69 -10.46
N ALA A 86 -21.07 -2.57 -10.90
CA ALA A 86 -20.54 -3.63 -10.04
C ALA A 86 -19.77 -3.08 -8.84
N ILE A 87 -18.99 -2.00 -9.02
CA ILE A 87 -18.38 -1.32 -7.86
C ILE A 87 -19.46 -0.76 -6.92
N ARG A 88 -20.48 -0.05 -7.44
CA ARG A 88 -21.54 0.51 -6.59
C ARG A 88 -22.22 -0.53 -5.71
N GLU A 89 -22.47 -1.70 -6.27
CA GLU A 89 -23.08 -2.84 -5.57
C GLU A 89 -22.14 -3.44 -4.52
N ALA A 90 -20.83 -3.46 -4.78
CA ALA A 90 -19.83 -3.97 -3.85
C ALA A 90 -19.52 -3.01 -2.70
N LEU A 91 -19.68 -1.70 -2.88
CA LEU A 91 -19.38 -0.72 -1.83
C LEU A 91 -20.32 -0.89 -0.64
N PRO A 92 -19.84 -0.78 0.62
CA PRO A 92 -20.65 -1.03 1.80
C PRO A 92 -21.39 0.22 2.32
N SER A 93 -21.16 1.39 1.72
CA SER A 93 -21.70 2.66 2.18
C SER A 93 -21.97 3.59 1.00
N ASP A 94 -23.09 4.32 1.06
CA ASP A 94 -23.49 5.28 0.03
C ASP A 94 -22.66 6.58 0.07
N ASP A 95 -21.85 6.76 1.13
CA ASP A 95 -20.88 7.85 1.22
C ASP A 95 -19.65 7.65 0.32
N LEU A 96 -19.46 6.44 -0.23
CA LEU A 96 -18.40 6.15 -1.18
C LEU A 96 -18.94 6.22 -2.60
N HIS A 97 -18.37 7.12 -3.39
CA HIS A 97 -18.72 7.29 -4.79
C HIS A 97 -17.62 6.71 -5.68
N PRO A 98 -17.89 5.73 -6.55
CA PRO A 98 -16.87 5.20 -7.44
C PRO A 98 -16.35 6.28 -8.38
N VAL A 99 -15.03 6.31 -8.55
CA VAL A 99 -14.38 7.19 -9.53
C VAL A 99 -14.76 6.74 -10.93
N ARG A 100 -15.13 7.72 -11.77
CA ARG A 100 -15.56 7.48 -13.15
C ARG A 100 -14.43 7.77 -14.13
N MET A 101 -14.26 6.92 -15.12
CA MET A 101 -13.50 7.17 -16.33
C MET A 101 -14.38 7.88 -17.38
N PRO A 102 -13.81 8.58 -18.37
CA PRO A 102 -14.59 9.27 -19.42
C PRO A 102 -15.52 8.34 -20.23
N ASN A 103 -15.20 7.05 -20.31
CA ASN A 103 -16.03 6.02 -20.95
C ASN A 103 -17.16 5.49 -20.05
N GLY A 104 -17.42 6.12 -18.90
CA GLY A 104 -18.47 5.72 -17.95
C GLY A 104 -18.13 4.52 -17.07
N ARG A 105 -16.92 3.94 -17.19
CA ARG A 105 -16.46 2.80 -16.38
C ARG A 105 -15.84 3.27 -15.07
N GLY A 106 -15.72 2.36 -14.10
CA GLY A 106 -14.97 2.60 -12.86
C GLY A 106 -13.50 2.21 -12.98
N VAL A 107 -12.77 2.30 -11.87
CA VAL A 107 -11.36 1.88 -11.77
C VAL A 107 -11.16 0.96 -10.58
N VAL A 108 -10.45 -0.14 -10.82
CA VAL A 108 -9.90 -1.03 -9.79
C VAL A 108 -8.40 -1.12 -10.03
N TYR A 109 -7.61 -1.08 -8.95
CA TYR A 109 -6.22 -1.52 -9.04
C TYR A 109 -6.06 -2.92 -8.46
N ILE A 110 -5.10 -3.64 -9.04
CA ILE A 110 -4.55 -4.86 -8.46
C ILE A 110 -3.05 -4.62 -8.30
N ALA A 111 -2.53 -4.91 -7.11
CA ALA A 111 -1.11 -4.79 -6.84
C ALA A 111 -0.57 -6.02 -6.11
N GLY A 112 0.65 -6.41 -6.42
CA GLY A 112 1.42 -7.39 -5.65
C GLY A 112 2.56 -6.68 -4.96
N THR A 113 2.79 -7.02 -3.69
CA THR A 113 3.89 -6.45 -2.91
C THR A 113 4.61 -7.50 -2.10
N ARG A 114 5.91 -7.28 -1.94
CA ARG A 114 6.80 -8.05 -1.09
C ARG A 114 7.31 -7.11 -0.01
N TYR A 115 6.95 -7.39 1.23
CA TYR A 115 7.45 -6.69 2.39
C TYR A 115 8.67 -7.41 2.96
N GLY A 116 9.75 -6.67 3.19
CA GLY A 116 10.99 -7.18 3.77
C GLY A 116 11.12 -6.80 5.25
N ASP A 117 11.34 -5.50 5.50
CA ASP A 117 11.66 -4.98 6.83
C ASP A 117 10.48 -4.23 7.44
N ILE A 118 10.00 -4.72 8.59
CA ILE A 118 8.80 -4.22 9.26
C ILE A 118 9.11 -3.95 10.73
N THR A 119 8.81 -2.75 11.20
CA THR A 119 8.89 -2.38 12.63
C THR A 119 7.56 -1.79 13.10
N ALA A 120 7.37 -1.77 14.42
CA ALA A 120 6.15 -1.29 15.04
C ALA A 120 6.49 -0.59 16.36
N ASN A 121 5.70 0.42 16.71
CA ASN A 121 5.86 1.09 18.00
C ASN A 121 5.80 0.07 19.16
N GLY A 122 6.69 0.25 20.14
CA GLY A 122 6.79 -0.63 21.32
C GLY A 122 7.28 -2.06 21.05
N VAL A 123 7.69 -2.38 19.81
CA VAL A 123 8.28 -3.68 19.46
C VAL A 123 9.78 -3.50 19.18
N GLU A 124 10.62 -4.19 19.95
CA GLU A 124 12.07 -4.22 19.68
C GLU A 124 12.40 -5.16 18.53
N GLY A 125 13.11 -4.65 17.51
CA GLY A 125 13.56 -5.45 16.36
C GLY A 125 12.51 -5.56 15.25
N VAL A 126 12.56 -6.66 14.50
CA VAL A 126 11.66 -6.92 13.37
C VAL A 126 10.33 -7.40 13.90
N ALA A 127 9.27 -6.64 13.61
CA ALA A 127 7.96 -6.88 14.18
C ALA A 127 7.24 -8.06 13.50
N ALA A 128 7.39 -8.25 12.19
CA ALA A 128 6.82 -9.38 11.45
C ALA A 128 7.81 -10.00 10.45
N LEU A 129 7.64 -11.28 10.15
CA LEU A 129 8.33 -11.94 9.04
C LEU A 129 8.09 -11.20 7.72
N PRO A 130 9.04 -11.25 6.76
CA PRO A 130 8.77 -10.85 5.39
C PRO A 130 7.53 -11.54 4.85
N TYR A 131 6.67 -10.83 4.12
CA TYR A 131 5.45 -11.43 3.59
C TYR A 131 5.02 -10.82 2.26
N GLY A 132 4.30 -11.62 1.48
CA GLY A 132 3.64 -11.20 0.26
C GLY A 132 2.22 -10.72 0.56
N GLU A 133 1.79 -9.69 -0.15
CA GLU A 133 0.41 -9.19 -0.10
C GLU A 133 -0.07 -8.85 -1.52
N VAL A 134 -1.33 -9.19 -1.83
CA VAL A 134 -1.97 -8.77 -3.07
C VAL A 134 -3.18 -7.91 -2.75
N TRP A 135 -3.17 -6.70 -3.28
CA TRP A 135 -4.24 -5.72 -3.11
C TRP A 135 -5.21 -5.81 -4.26
N VAL A 136 -6.51 -5.79 -3.96
CA VAL A 136 -7.57 -5.49 -4.92
C VAL A 136 -8.44 -4.39 -4.31
N ALA A 137 -8.51 -3.22 -4.96
CA ALA A 137 -9.32 -2.13 -4.43
C ALA A 137 -9.93 -1.25 -5.51
N ALA A 138 -11.12 -0.73 -5.23
CA ALA A 138 -11.86 0.15 -6.12
C ALA A 138 -11.58 1.63 -5.83
N ALA A 139 -11.37 2.42 -6.87
CA ALA A 139 -11.19 3.87 -6.74
C ALA A 139 -12.50 4.53 -6.31
N VAL A 140 -12.46 5.28 -5.22
CA VAL A 140 -13.63 5.95 -4.64
C VAL A 140 -13.30 7.36 -4.18
N THR A 141 -14.34 8.19 -4.03
CA THR A 141 -14.30 9.51 -3.39
C THR A 141 -15.40 9.63 -2.34
N ARG A 142 -15.19 10.47 -1.32
CA ARG A 142 -16.21 10.79 -0.29
C ARG A 142 -17.32 11.73 -0.77
N ARG A 143 -17.15 12.32 -1.95
CA ARG A 143 -18.14 13.18 -2.61
C ARG A 143 -18.15 12.88 -4.10
N PRO A 144 -19.27 13.07 -4.80
CA PRO A 144 -19.31 12.92 -6.25
C PRO A 144 -18.28 13.82 -6.93
N ALA A 145 -17.53 13.27 -7.86
CA ALA A 145 -16.49 13.99 -8.58
C ALA A 145 -16.66 13.88 -10.11
N PRO A 146 -16.18 14.86 -10.88
CA PRO A 146 -16.07 14.75 -12.33
C PRO A 146 -15.23 13.53 -12.75
N PRO A 147 -15.50 12.91 -13.91
CA PRO A 147 -14.69 11.80 -14.42
C PRO A 147 -13.20 12.16 -14.55
N LEU A 148 -12.32 11.17 -14.36
CA LEU A 148 -10.85 11.25 -14.38
C LEU A 148 -10.20 12.14 -13.31
N LEU A 149 -10.83 13.26 -12.92
CA LEU A 149 -10.25 14.25 -12.02
C LEU A 149 -9.67 13.65 -10.74
N PRO A 150 -10.35 12.74 -10.01
CA PRO A 150 -9.78 12.15 -8.80
C PRO A 150 -8.50 11.35 -9.00
N LEU A 151 -8.24 10.81 -10.19
CA LEU A 151 -7.04 10.01 -10.46
C LEU A 151 -5.81 10.86 -10.78
N ILE A 152 -6.00 12.13 -11.13
CA ILE A 152 -4.93 13.06 -11.52
C ILE A 152 -4.78 14.24 -10.56
N ALA A 153 -5.76 14.43 -9.67
CA ALA A 153 -5.71 15.49 -8.67
C ALA A 153 -4.66 15.15 -7.60
N PRO A 154 -3.85 16.13 -7.15
CA PRO A 154 -2.89 15.91 -6.07
C PRO A 154 -3.64 15.61 -4.76
N ALA A 155 -3.05 14.80 -3.89
CA ALA A 155 -3.67 14.42 -2.61
C ALA A 155 -4.09 15.64 -1.76
N SER A 156 -3.29 16.71 -1.78
CA SER A 156 -3.53 17.97 -1.06
C SER A 156 -4.80 18.73 -1.50
N SER A 157 -5.37 18.39 -2.66
CA SER A 157 -6.57 19.07 -3.18
C SER A 157 -7.88 18.66 -2.48
N GLY A 158 -7.85 17.59 -1.68
CA GLY A 158 -9.05 16.97 -1.11
C GLY A 158 -9.99 16.35 -2.17
N ARG A 159 -9.54 16.27 -3.43
CA ARG A 159 -10.28 15.72 -4.57
C ARG A 159 -9.67 14.43 -5.12
N ALA A 160 -8.51 14.02 -4.62
CA ALA A 160 -7.86 12.78 -5.02
C ALA A 160 -8.72 11.57 -4.67
N ALA A 161 -8.58 10.51 -5.46
CA ALA A 161 -9.19 9.22 -5.19
C ALA A 161 -8.57 8.60 -3.92
N GLY A 162 -9.40 7.94 -3.13
CA GLY A 162 -8.95 6.88 -2.24
C GLY A 162 -9.40 5.52 -2.77
N TRP A 163 -9.17 4.48 -1.99
CA TRP A 163 -9.34 3.10 -2.43
C TRP A 163 -10.10 2.28 -1.41
N PHE A 164 -11.27 1.77 -1.80
CA PHE A 164 -11.99 0.81 -0.97
C PHE A 164 -11.43 -0.59 -1.20
N VAL A 165 -10.89 -1.20 -0.15
CA VAL A 165 -10.23 -2.50 -0.21
C VAL A 165 -11.26 -3.61 -0.38
N LEU A 166 -11.24 -4.29 -1.53
CA LEU A 166 -12.17 -5.37 -1.86
C LEU A 166 -11.65 -6.72 -1.35
N HIS A 167 -10.37 -7.00 -1.60
CA HIS A 167 -9.65 -8.18 -1.14
C HIS A 167 -8.21 -7.82 -0.82
N LEU A 168 -7.65 -8.46 0.21
CA LEU A 168 -6.26 -8.22 0.60
C LEU A 168 -5.54 -9.49 1.09
N PRO A 169 -5.46 -10.55 0.27
CA PRO A 169 -4.74 -11.77 0.63
C PRO A 169 -3.29 -11.51 1.04
N VAL A 170 -2.81 -12.31 1.99
CA VAL A 170 -1.46 -12.25 2.55
C VAL A 170 -0.88 -13.65 2.78
N THR A 171 0.44 -13.74 2.85
CA THR A 171 1.14 -15.00 3.11
C THR A 171 1.42 -15.28 4.59
N THR A 172 1.07 -14.38 5.53
CA THR A 172 1.23 -14.63 6.98
C THR A 172 -0.04 -14.36 7.78
N LYS A 173 -0.30 -15.23 8.77
CA LYS A 173 -1.43 -15.09 9.69
C LYS A 173 -1.34 -13.82 10.53
N VAL A 174 -0.13 -13.43 10.96
CA VAL A 174 0.11 -12.18 11.70
C VAL A 174 -0.37 -10.97 10.88
N ALA A 175 0.08 -10.84 9.62
CA ALA A 175 -0.33 -9.72 8.77
C ALA A 175 -1.84 -9.70 8.50
N ARG A 176 -2.47 -10.89 8.43
CA ARG A 176 -3.92 -11.06 8.26
C ARG A 176 -4.69 -10.60 9.49
N ASP A 177 -4.35 -11.13 10.66
CA ASP A 177 -5.09 -10.92 11.89
C ASP A 177 -4.98 -9.46 12.36
N VAL A 178 -3.78 -8.87 12.29
CA VAL A 178 -3.57 -7.43 12.55
C VAL A 178 -4.32 -6.58 11.53
N GLY A 179 -4.25 -6.94 10.25
CA GLY A 179 -4.98 -6.28 9.17
C GLY A 179 -6.49 -6.22 9.40
N ARG A 180 -7.07 -7.34 9.84
CA ARG A 180 -8.49 -7.48 10.15
C ARG A 180 -8.86 -6.71 11.42
N GLY A 181 -8.14 -6.88 12.52
CA GLY A 181 -8.55 -6.31 13.81
C GLY A 181 -8.23 -4.83 13.99
N VAL A 182 -7.16 -4.30 13.36
CA VAL A 182 -6.79 -2.88 13.49
C VAL A 182 -7.49 -2.01 12.46
N TRP A 183 -7.65 -2.50 11.22
CA TRP A 183 -8.16 -1.71 10.11
C TRP A 183 -9.40 -2.30 9.42
N GLY A 184 -9.85 -3.51 9.76
CA GLY A 184 -11.01 -4.12 9.10
C GLY A 184 -10.75 -4.50 7.63
N TYR A 185 -9.49 -4.76 7.26
CA TYR A 185 -9.19 -5.17 5.88
C TYR A 185 -9.68 -6.60 5.61
N PRO A 186 -10.25 -6.88 4.43
CA PRO A 186 -10.70 -8.22 4.01
C PRO A 186 -9.50 -9.10 3.62
N LYS A 187 -8.57 -9.28 4.55
CA LYS A 187 -7.38 -10.12 4.38
C LYS A 187 -7.74 -11.58 4.53
N PHE A 188 -7.07 -12.48 3.82
CA PHE A 188 -7.14 -13.94 3.99
C PHE A 188 -5.80 -14.57 3.66
N MET A 189 -5.60 -15.85 3.98
CA MET A 189 -4.32 -16.53 3.74
C MET A 189 -4.21 -16.99 2.29
N ALA A 190 -3.09 -16.71 1.63
CA ALA A 190 -2.88 -17.12 0.25
C ALA A 190 -1.41 -17.47 -0.03
N ASP A 191 -1.22 -18.22 -1.11
CA ASP A 191 0.06 -18.54 -1.72
C ASP A 191 0.40 -17.48 -2.78
N MET A 192 1.67 -17.07 -2.82
CA MET A 192 2.17 -16.11 -3.78
C MET A 192 3.50 -16.56 -4.38
N ASP A 193 3.51 -16.72 -5.70
CA ASP A 193 4.71 -16.95 -6.49
C ASP A 193 4.97 -15.68 -7.32
N PHE A 194 6.10 -15.02 -7.08
CA PHE A 194 6.53 -13.83 -7.80
C PHE A 194 7.55 -14.19 -8.88
N GLU A 195 7.50 -13.52 -10.03
CA GLU A 195 8.60 -13.51 -11.00
C GLU A 195 9.22 -12.11 -11.05
N ASP A 196 10.55 -12.07 -10.91
CA ASP A 196 11.33 -10.84 -10.84
C ASP A 196 12.39 -10.83 -11.96
N ALA A 197 11.92 -10.70 -13.20
CA ALA A 197 12.77 -10.52 -14.37
C ALA A 197 12.88 -9.02 -14.71
N ILE A 198 14.03 -8.53 -15.17
CA ILE A 198 14.22 -7.09 -15.43
C ILE A 198 13.11 -6.46 -16.30
N THR A 199 12.66 -7.16 -17.34
CA THR A 199 11.67 -6.68 -18.32
C THR A 199 10.21 -7.01 -17.97
N GLU A 200 9.98 -7.88 -16.99
CA GLU A 200 8.67 -8.40 -16.65
C GLU A 200 8.61 -8.74 -15.17
N ARG A 201 7.56 -8.25 -14.49
CA ARG A 201 7.28 -8.62 -13.11
C ARG A 201 5.91 -9.26 -13.04
N SER A 202 5.80 -10.35 -12.31
CA SER A 202 4.50 -11.00 -12.11
C SER A 202 4.30 -11.45 -10.67
N VAL A 203 3.03 -11.62 -10.31
CA VAL A 203 2.60 -12.33 -9.12
C VAL A 203 1.46 -13.25 -9.47
N ARG A 204 1.62 -14.52 -9.15
CA ARG A 204 0.57 -15.52 -9.15
C ARG A 204 0.05 -15.69 -7.73
N LEU A 205 -1.23 -15.44 -7.54
CA LEU A 205 -1.96 -15.63 -6.31
C LEU A 205 -2.75 -16.95 -6.38
N ALA A 206 -2.63 -17.79 -5.36
CA ALA A 206 -3.37 -19.04 -5.25
C ALA A 206 -3.84 -19.31 -3.82
N GLU A 207 -4.86 -20.13 -3.66
CA GLU A 207 -5.23 -20.74 -2.38
C GLU A 207 -5.61 -22.20 -2.66
N ASN A 208 -5.17 -23.13 -1.81
CA ASN A 208 -5.47 -24.57 -1.95
C ASN A 208 -5.13 -25.16 -3.32
N GLY A 209 -4.04 -24.70 -3.93
CA GLY A 209 -3.62 -25.10 -5.27
C GLY A 209 -4.48 -24.53 -6.40
N GLN A 210 -5.58 -23.82 -6.10
CA GLN A 210 -6.40 -23.13 -7.08
C GLN A 210 -5.86 -21.72 -7.33
N THR A 211 -5.67 -21.39 -8.61
CA THR A 211 -5.21 -20.05 -9.01
C THR A 211 -6.36 -19.07 -8.80
N ILE A 212 -6.10 -17.96 -8.09
CA ILE A 212 -7.03 -16.85 -7.97
C ILE A 212 -6.81 -15.89 -9.14
N LEU A 213 -5.59 -15.36 -9.24
CA LEU A 213 -5.20 -14.46 -10.32
C LEU A 213 -3.71 -14.58 -10.63
N SER A 214 -3.34 -14.17 -11.83
CA SER A 214 -1.96 -13.86 -12.22
C SER A 214 -1.93 -12.45 -12.78
N LEU A 215 -1.13 -11.59 -12.15
CA LEU A 215 -0.89 -10.23 -12.62
C LEU A 215 0.52 -10.13 -13.17
N THR A 216 0.64 -9.70 -14.42
CA THR A 216 1.94 -9.45 -15.07
C THR A 216 2.01 -7.99 -15.50
N ILE A 217 3.14 -7.33 -15.22
CA ILE A 217 3.47 -5.99 -15.70
C ILE A 217 4.80 -5.98 -16.44
N HIS A 218 4.94 -5.04 -17.38
CA HIS A 218 6.16 -4.78 -18.13
C HIS A 218 6.66 -3.37 -17.77
N PRO A 219 7.57 -3.24 -16.79
CA PRO A 219 8.05 -1.95 -16.30
C PRO A 219 8.60 -1.09 -17.43
N ALA A 220 8.21 0.19 -17.45
CA ALA A 220 8.79 1.20 -18.32
C ALA A 220 8.54 2.60 -17.75
N GLY A 221 9.09 3.61 -18.40
CA GLY A 221 8.97 5.01 -17.98
C GLY A 221 10.17 5.46 -17.16
N ARG A 222 10.28 6.78 -16.98
CA ARG A 222 11.38 7.38 -16.21
C ARG A 222 11.10 7.20 -14.71
N PRO A 223 12.12 6.86 -13.90
CA PRO A 223 12.00 6.89 -12.45
C PRO A 223 11.59 8.27 -11.97
N SER A 224 10.71 8.30 -10.98
CA SER A 224 10.20 9.52 -10.36
C SER A 224 9.92 9.28 -8.89
N VAL A 225 9.98 10.33 -8.08
CA VAL A 225 9.55 10.28 -6.68
C VAL A 225 8.04 10.46 -6.65
N GLY A 226 7.38 9.63 -5.83
CA GLY A 226 6.01 9.88 -5.39
C GLY A 226 5.92 9.75 -3.88
N HIS A 227 5.22 10.70 -3.28
CA HIS A 227 5.11 10.86 -1.83
C HIS A 227 3.70 11.32 -1.42
N ASP A 228 2.74 11.23 -2.33
CA ASP A 228 1.36 11.55 -2.03
C ASP A 228 0.78 10.46 -1.12
N PRO A 229 0.13 10.83 0.01
CA PRO A 229 -0.51 9.85 0.87
C PRO A 229 -1.60 9.09 0.11
N THR A 230 -1.65 7.77 0.31
CA THR A 230 -2.73 6.93 -0.22
C THR A 230 -3.82 6.84 0.83
N VAL A 231 -5.07 7.15 0.46
CA VAL A 231 -6.21 6.98 1.37
C VAL A 231 -6.87 5.64 1.09
N LEU A 232 -6.98 4.81 2.12
CA LEU A 232 -7.69 3.53 2.08
C LEU A 232 -8.99 3.60 2.86
N TYR A 233 -9.97 2.83 2.39
CA TYR A 233 -11.25 2.63 3.05
C TYR A 233 -11.53 1.14 3.25
N SER A 234 -12.11 0.81 4.39
CA SER A 234 -12.45 -0.54 4.83
C SER A 234 -13.63 -0.50 5.81
N VAL A 235 -14.07 -1.66 6.30
CA VAL A 235 -15.14 -1.75 7.31
C VAL A 235 -14.63 -2.45 8.55
N LEU A 236 -14.75 -1.80 9.70
CA LEU A 236 -14.42 -2.36 11.00
C LEU A 236 -15.61 -2.12 11.94
N ASP A 237 -16.12 -3.19 12.57
CA ASP A 237 -17.22 -3.12 13.55
C ASP A 237 -18.45 -2.33 13.05
N GLY A 238 -18.82 -2.53 11.78
CA GLY A 238 -19.95 -1.86 11.13
C GLY A 238 -19.72 -0.37 10.84
N GLN A 239 -18.50 0.13 11.01
CA GLN A 239 -18.09 1.48 10.65
C GLN A 239 -17.23 1.46 9.39
N LEU A 240 -17.48 2.42 8.50
CA LEU A 240 -16.53 2.78 7.46
C LEU A 240 -15.31 3.42 8.13
N VAL A 241 -14.14 2.87 7.84
CA VAL A 241 -12.85 3.35 8.35
C VAL A 241 -12.06 3.97 7.21
N GLU A 242 -11.40 5.09 7.50
CA GLU A 242 -10.47 5.78 6.61
C GLU A 242 -9.06 5.74 7.19
N VAL A 243 -8.09 5.36 6.37
CA VAL A 243 -6.67 5.35 6.74
C VAL A 243 -5.88 6.13 5.71
N ALA A 244 -5.22 7.21 6.11
CA ALA A 244 -4.23 7.88 5.28
C ALA A 244 -2.87 7.21 5.49
N ILE A 245 -2.24 6.76 4.42
CA ILE A 245 -0.96 6.06 4.43
C ILE A 245 0.10 7.02 3.88
N PRO A 246 0.92 7.65 4.74
CA PRO A 246 2.15 8.30 4.30
C PRO A 246 3.00 7.32 3.51
N SER A 247 3.48 7.76 2.36
CA SER A 247 4.33 6.94 1.51
C SER A 247 5.49 7.74 0.96
N TYR A 248 6.60 7.07 0.70
CA TYR A 248 7.70 7.59 -0.10
C TYR A 248 8.20 6.49 -1.02
N ALA A 249 8.15 6.72 -2.32
CA ALA A 249 8.54 5.74 -3.31
C ALA A 249 9.33 6.33 -4.47
N ILE A 250 10.30 5.56 -4.96
CA ILE A 250 10.90 5.74 -6.29
C ILE A 250 10.18 4.79 -7.24
N GLN A 251 9.51 5.33 -8.24
CA GLN A 251 8.56 4.59 -9.07
C GLN A 251 8.70 4.88 -10.56
N GLN A 252 8.37 3.88 -11.37
CA GLN A 252 8.22 3.97 -12.82
C GLN A 252 6.76 3.71 -13.18
N THR A 253 6.17 4.63 -13.95
CA THR A 253 4.79 4.50 -14.43
C THR A 253 4.79 4.31 -15.94
N ARG A 254 4.02 3.32 -16.40
CA ARG A 254 3.77 3.05 -17.81
C ARG A 254 2.28 3.18 -18.11
N TRP A 255 1.95 3.94 -19.15
CA TRP A 255 0.58 4.11 -19.61
C TRP A 255 0.27 3.20 -20.78
N GLY A 256 -0.99 2.79 -20.91
CA GLY A 256 -1.53 2.03 -22.02
C GLY A 256 -1.55 0.51 -21.82
N ALA A 257 -2.34 -0.15 -22.67
CA ALA A 257 -2.67 -1.57 -22.59
C ALA A 257 -1.48 -2.54 -22.71
N ALA A 258 -0.34 -2.07 -23.24
CA ALA A 258 0.89 -2.87 -23.32
C ALA A 258 1.66 -2.92 -21.99
N GLY A 259 1.14 -2.28 -20.93
CA GLY A 259 1.79 -2.25 -19.63
C GLY A 259 1.72 -3.54 -18.83
N GLY A 260 0.81 -4.45 -19.18
CA GLY A 260 0.61 -5.71 -18.46
C GLY A 260 -0.66 -6.44 -18.89
N HIS A 261 -1.01 -7.49 -18.16
CA HIS A 261 -2.26 -8.23 -18.31
C HIS A 261 -2.65 -8.91 -17.00
N LEU A 262 -3.93 -9.28 -16.90
CA LEU A 262 -4.50 -10.00 -15.77
C LEU A 262 -5.16 -11.28 -16.27
N GLU A 263 -4.86 -12.39 -15.62
CA GLU A 263 -5.53 -13.67 -15.81
C GLU A 263 -6.24 -14.07 -14.52
N LEU A 264 -7.48 -14.56 -14.62
CA LEU A 264 -8.29 -15.00 -13.48
C LEU A 264 -8.46 -16.51 -13.54
N GLY A 265 -8.17 -17.19 -12.42
CA GLY A 265 -8.23 -18.64 -12.32
C GLY A 265 -9.55 -19.17 -11.73
N ASP A 266 -9.60 -20.46 -11.41
CA ASP A 266 -10.82 -21.12 -10.94
C ASP A 266 -10.92 -21.08 -9.41
N HIS A 267 -11.46 -19.98 -8.88
CA HIS A 267 -11.57 -19.72 -7.44
C HIS A 267 -12.71 -18.72 -7.16
N GLN A 268 -13.33 -18.78 -5.97
CA GLN A 268 -14.45 -17.89 -5.61
C GLN A 268 -14.08 -16.40 -5.74
N VAL A 269 -12.93 -15.99 -5.21
CA VAL A 269 -12.43 -14.61 -5.35
C VAL A 269 -12.23 -14.24 -6.84
N ALA A 270 -11.78 -15.18 -7.67
CA ALA A 270 -11.65 -14.93 -9.10
C ALA A 270 -13.02 -14.72 -9.77
N ASP A 271 -14.07 -15.45 -9.33
CA ASP A 271 -15.44 -15.22 -9.79
C ASP A 271 -15.99 -13.86 -9.35
N GLU A 272 -15.66 -13.41 -8.14
CA GLU A 272 -15.95 -12.06 -7.66
C GLU A 272 -15.31 -11.01 -8.58
N LEU A 273 -14.02 -11.18 -8.93
CA LEU A 273 -13.32 -10.30 -9.86
C LEU A 273 -13.90 -10.36 -11.28
N ARG A 274 -14.37 -11.52 -11.76
CA ARG A 274 -15.06 -11.64 -13.06
C ARG A 274 -16.35 -10.82 -13.07
N ARG A 275 -17.12 -10.82 -11.97
CA ARG A 275 -18.36 -10.03 -11.86
C ARG A 275 -18.12 -8.52 -11.88
N LEU A 276 -16.93 -8.06 -11.51
CA LEU A 276 -16.53 -6.66 -11.68
C LEU A 276 -16.32 -6.28 -13.15
N ASP A 277 -16.32 -7.23 -14.10
CA ASP A 277 -16.08 -6.97 -15.52
C ASP A 277 -14.77 -6.17 -15.72
N LEU A 278 -13.65 -6.65 -15.19
CA LEU A 278 -12.36 -5.97 -15.36
C LEU A 278 -11.93 -6.02 -16.83
N SER A 279 -11.36 -4.92 -17.35
CA SER A 279 -10.66 -4.97 -18.63
C SER A 279 -9.49 -5.95 -18.54
N ARG A 280 -9.29 -6.80 -19.56
CA ARG A 280 -8.19 -7.80 -19.55
C ARG A 280 -6.78 -7.18 -19.50
N ARG A 281 -6.66 -5.93 -19.97
CA ARG A 281 -5.42 -5.17 -19.97
C ARG A 281 -5.60 -3.91 -19.11
N PRO A 282 -4.56 -3.49 -18.39
CA PRO A 282 -4.58 -2.27 -17.60
C PRO A 282 -4.43 -1.04 -18.50
N PHE A 283 -4.90 0.11 -18.07
CA PHE A 283 -4.61 1.38 -18.73
C PHE A 283 -3.37 2.09 -18.16
N MET A 284 -2.90 1.65 -16.99
CA MET A 284 -1.68 2.13 -16.33
C MET A 284 -1.08 0.99 -15.51
N THR A 285 0.24 0.86 -15.55
CA THR A 285 1.00 0.02 -14.62
C THR A 285 2.09 0.82 -13.93
N ARG A 286 2.47 0.38 -12.74
CA ARG A 286 3.47 1.03 -11.91
C ARG A 286 4.37 -0.01 -11.25
N LEU A 287 5.66 0.26 -11.26
CA LEU A 287 6.67 -0.44 -10.46
C LEU A 287 7.23 0.55 -9.44
N SER A 288 7.20 0.22 -8.15
CA SER A 288 8.01 0.90 -7.13
C SER A 288 9.31 0.15 -6.96
N ILE A 289 10.41 0.81 -7.32
CA ILE A 289 11.79 0.30 -7.17
C ILE A 289 12.16 0.26 -5.68
N SER A 290 11.68 1.24 -4.92
CA SER A 290 11.78 1.28 -3.47
C SER A 290 10.56 2.01 -2.95
N GLN A 291 9.90 1.44 -1.95
CA GLN A 291 8.76 2.06 -1.28
C GLN A 291 8.88 1.91 0.23
N ARG A 292 8.56 3.00 0.92
CA ARG A 292 8.36 3.08 2.37
C ARG A 292 6.94 3.53 2.64
N ILE A 293 6.27 2.87 3.57
CA ILE A 293 4.95 3.27 4.04
C ILE A 293 4.90 3.17 5.56
N SER A 294 4.07 4.02 6.16
CA SER A 294 3.71 3.91 7.57
C SER A 294 2.19 3.87 7.70
N MET A 295 1.70 3.17 8.70
CA MET A 295 0.27 3.10 8.97
C MET A 295 0.00 3.39 10.44
N VAL A 296 -1.00 4.22 10.66
CA VAL A 296 -1.57 4.58 11.96
C VAL A 296 -2.98 4.01 12.08
N ARG A 297 -3.62 4.25 13.22
CA ARG A 297 -5.00 3.83 13.45
C ARG A 297 -5.92 4.51 12.43
N GLY A 298 -6.87 3.75 11.92
CA GLY A 298 -7.91 4.28 11.04
C GLY A 298 -8.92 5.11 11.80
N ARG A 299 -9.50 6.10 11.13
CA ARG A 299 -10.57 6.93 11.68
C ARG A 299 -11.92 6.39 11.23
N ALA A 300 -12.84 6.14 12.16
CA ALA A 300 -14.23 5.86 11.80
C ALA A 300 -14.88 7.13 11.21
N ILE A 301 -15.52 6.98 10.05
CA ILE A 301 -16.07 8.11 9.28
C ILE A 301 -17.56 8.01 8.97
N GLY A 302 -18.22 6.95 9.44
CA GLY A 302 -19.66 6.75 9.32
C GLY A 302 -20.05 5.28 9.35
N PRO A 303 -21.35 4.96 9.37
CA PRO A 303 -21.83 3.59 9.32
C PRO A 303 -21.55 2.93 7.96
N ALA A 304 -21.36 1.62 7.96
CA ALA A 304 -21.22 0.81 6.77
C ALA A 304 -21.90 -0.56 6.94
N ARG A 305 -22.38 -1.13 5.83
CA ARG A 305 -22.78 -2.53 5.80
C ARG A 305 -21.57 -3.41 6.15
N PRO A 306 -21.74 -4.50 6.92
CA PRO A 306 -20.64 -5.42 7.20
C PRO A 306 -19.97 -5.88 5.90
N TYR A 307 -18.63 -5.85 5.89
CA TYR A 307 -17.84 -6.26 4.73
C TYR A 307 -16.63 -7.05 5.23
N LEU A 308 -16.75 -8.37 5.22
CA LEU A 308 -15.66 -9.28 5.62
C LEU A 308 -14.80 -9.73 4.42
N GLY A 309 -15.38 -9.66 3.22
CA GLY A 309 -14.81 -10.27 2.02
C GLY A 309 -14.76 -11.80 2.13
N TYR A 310 -13.89 -12.39 1.31
CA TYR A 310 -13.59 -13.82 1.37
C TYR A 310 -12.75 -14.14 2.62
N ILE A 311 -13.18 -15.13 3.40
CA ILE A 311 -12.55 -15.48 4.69
C ILE A 311 -11.26 -16.29 4.49
N GLY A 312 -11.26 -17.18 3.49
CA GLY A 312 -10.16 -18.11 3.20
C GLY A 312 -9.86 -19.08 4.33
N ASP A 313 -8.79 -19.84 4.13
CA ASP A 313 -8.40 -20.91 5.06
C ASP A 313 -7.58 -20.41 6.26
N GLU A 314 -7.61 -21.20 7.33
CA GLU A 314 -6.78 -20.99 8.52
C GLU A 314 -5.47 -21.76 8.41
N ARG A 315 -4.37 -21.02 8.32
CA ARG A 315 -2.99 -21.52 8.36
C ARG A 315 -2.03 -20.41 8.78
N ASP A 316 -0.88 -20.78 9.31
CA ASP A 316 0.10 -19.80 9.81
C ASP A 316 0.86 -19.10 8.69
N LEU A 317 1.28 -19.87 7.68
CA LEU A 317 2.05 -19.41 6.52
C LEU A 317 1.42 -19.89 5.22
N GLY A 318 1.37 -18.99 4.25
CA GLY A 318 1.22 -19.31 2.84
C GLY A 318 2.58 -19.53 2.19
N ARG A 319 2.57 -20.04 0.96
CA ARG A 319 3.76 -20.11 0.12
C ARG A 319 4.17 -18.69 -0.28
N PHE A 320 5.45 -18.36 -0.13
CA PHE A 320 6.00 -17.07 -0.54
C PHE A 320 7.32 -17.27 -1.27
N VAL A 321 7.25 -17.30 -2.61
CA VAL A 321 8.39 -17.67 -3.45
C VAL A 321 8.67 -16.58 -4.46
N VAL A 322 9.96 -16.37 -4.77
CA VAL A 322 10.39 -15.55 -5.89
C VAL A 322 11.20 -16.38 -6.89
N HIS A 323 10.90 -16.17 -8.17
CA HIS A 323 11.60 -16.73 -9.30
C HIS A 323 12.42 -15.64 -10.00
N TYR A 324 13.70 -15.93 -10.22
CA TYR A 324 14.59 -15.12 -11.03
C TYR A 324 15.00 -15.88 -12.30
N PRO A 325 15.17 -15.20 -13.45
CA PRO A 325 15.66 -15.85 -14.66
C PRO A 325 16.97 -16.59 -14.41
N LYS A 326 17.03 -17.87 -14.82
CA LYS A 326 18.21 -18.76 -14.70
C LYS A 326 18.64 -19.09 -13.27
N ALA A 327 17.78 -18.88 -12.27
CA ALA A 327 18.04 -19.31 -10.88
C ALA A 327 16.98 -20.31 -10.42
N ALA A 328 17.33 -21.09 -9.39
CA ALA A 328 16.32 -21.86 -8.66
C ALA A 328 15.35 -20.90 -7.94
N PRO A 329 14.07 -21.29 -7.76
CA PRO A 329 13.13 -20.50 -6.97
C PRO A 329 13.63 -20.34 -5.53
N ILE A 330 13.43 -19.15 -4.97
CA ILE A 330 13.80 -18.83 -3.59
C ILE A 330 12.54 -18.84 -2.75
N ASP A 331 12.47 -19.77 -1.80
CA ASP A 331 11.48 -19.73 -0.72
C ASP A 331 11.91 -18.69 0.32
N LEU A 332 11.11 -17.62 0.43
CA LEU A 332 11.41 -16.49 1.30
C LEU A 332 11.19 -16.82 2.78
N TYR A 333 10.54 -17.94 3.10
CA TYR A 333 10.43 -18.44 4.46
C TYR A 333 11.53 -19.44 4.84
N ALA A 334 12.27 -20.00 3.89
CA ALA A 334 13.32 -20.98 4.17
C ALA A 334 14.36 -20.52 5.22
N PRO A 335 14.84 -19.26 5.22
CA PRO A 335 15.77 -18.78 6.26
C PRO A 335 15.17 -18.76 7.68
N PHE A 336 13.85 -18.74 7.80
CA PHE A 336 13.12 -18.62 9.07
C PHE A 336 12.57 -19.96 9.58
N ALA A 337 12.74 -21.04 8.81
CA ALA A 337 12.23 -22.38 9.15
C ALA A 337 12.82 -22.93 10.47
N SER A 338 14.00 -22.48 10.89
CA SER A 338 14.60 -22.85 12.19
C SER A 338 14.15 -21.97 13.36
N THR A 339 13.53 -20.80 13.08
CA THR A 339 13.02 -19.84 14.08
C THR A 339 11.52 -19.99 14.32
N ALA A 340 10.81 -20.76 13.48
CA ALA A 340 9.38 -21.07 13.57
C ALA A 340 9.04 -22.09 14.70
N GLY A 341 9.74 -22.04 15.82
CA GLY A 341 9.17 -22.50 17.09
C GLY A 341 8.08 -21.51 17.53
N PRO A 342 7.12 -21.90 18.42
CA PRO A 342 6.06 -21.00 18.84
C PRO A 342 6.69 -19.70 19.34
N MET A 343 6.29 -18.55 18.76
CA MET A 343 6.62 -17.22 19.24
C MET A 343 6.30 -17.18 20.74
N ARG A 344 7.32 -17.33 21.59
CA ARG A 344 7.15 -17.16 23.02
C ARG A 344 6.96 -15.67 23.23
N ALA A 345 5.79 -15.31 23.77
CA ALA A 345 5.61 -14.03 24.41
C ALA A 345 6.79 -13.82 25.36
N VAL A 346 7.61 -12.81 25.10
CA VAL A 346 8.63 -12.38 26.05
C VAL A 346 7.84 -11.88 27.25
N ALA A 347 7.90 -12.62 28.36
CA ALA A 347 7.32 -12.18 29.61
C ALA A 347 7.88 -10.79 29.91
N SER A 348 6.99 -9.82 30.11
CA SER A 348 7.35 -8.48 30.57
C SER A 348 8.34 -8.62 31.71
N ALA A 349 9.51 -8.02 31.60
CA ALA A 349 10.43 -7.92 32.72
C ALA A 349 9.66 -7.24 33.87
N THR A 350 9.26 -8.03 34.87
CA THR A 350 8.71 -7.51 36.12
C THR A 350 9.75 -6.55 36.69
N SER A 351 9.38 -5.28 36.75
CA SER A 351 10.14 -4.27 37.46
C SER A 351 10.38 -4.75 38.89
N PRO A 352 11.58 -4.58 39.46
CA PRO A 352 11.83 -4.96 40.84
C PRO A 352 10.95 -4.09 41.76
N THR A 353 10.11 -4.77 42.54
CA THR A 353 9.32 -4.19 43.63
C THR A 353 10.25 -3.39 44.56
N PRO A 354 9.93 -2.12 44.89
CA PRO A 354 10.71 -1.39 45.88
C PRO A 354 10.47 -2.03 47.26
N ALA A 355 11.57 -2.35 47.95
CA ALA A 355 11.54 -2.88 49.30
C ALA A 355 10.82 -1.90 50.24
N SER A 356 9.77 -2.39 50.90
CA SER A 356 9.11 -1.69 52.00
C SER A 356 10.03 -1.65 53.22
N PRO A 357 10.14 -0.52 53.94
CA PRO A 357 10.95 -0.43 55.14
C PRO A 357 10.35 -1.28 56.25
N ALA A 358 11.21 -2.00 56.96
CA ALA A 358 10.86 -2.82 58.12
C ALA A 358 10.21 -1.95 59.21
N ALA A 359 9.01 -2.34 59.62
CA ALA A 359 8.40 -1.85 60.84
C ALA A 359 9.08 -2.54 62.03
N GLU A 360 9.50 -1.73 63.00
CA GLU A 360 9.80 -2.17 64.36
C GLU A 360 8.57 -2.88 64.95
N GLU A 361 8.73 -4.13 65.40
CA GLU A 361 7.80 -4.76 66.34
C GLU A 361 8.41 -4.71 67.76
N PRO A 362 7.61 -4.35 68.77
CA PRO A 362 8.06 -4.33 70.14
C PRO A 362 8.01 -5.71 70.79
N GLU A 363 8.97 -5.89 71.69
CA GLU A 363 9.15 -6.94 72.68
C GLU A 363 7.86 -7.26 73.47
N LEU A 364 7.58 -8.56 73.74
CA LEU A 364 7.29 -9.06 75.10
C LEU A 364 7.09 -10.59 75.21
N ALA A 365 7.96 -11.16 76.05
CA ALA A 365 7.72 -12.16 77.11
C ALA A 365 7.42 -13.64 76.78
N GLY A 366 8.25 -14.54 77.33
CA GLY A 366 7.88 -15.96 77.48
C GLY A 366 8.91 -17.01 77.96
N ALA A 367 9.56 -16.80 79.11
CA ALA A 367 9.92 -17.82 80.14
C ALA A 367 11.05 -18.89 79.97
N ALA A 368 11.70 -19.14 81.13
CA ALA A 368 12.55 -20.26 81.58
C ALA A 368 14.02 -20.24 81.08
N ARG A 369 15.06 -20.13 81.93
CA ARG A 369 15.34 -20.70 83.26
C ARG A 369 16.34 -19.86 84.05
#